data_AF-A0A5U3BSB4-F1
#
_entry.id   AF-A0A5U3BSB4-F1
#
_cell.length_a   1.000
_cell.length_b   1.000
_cell.length_c   1.000
_cell.angle_alpha   90.00
_cell.angle_beta   90.00
_cell.angle_gamma   90.00
#
_symmetry.space_group_name_H-M   'P 1'
#
loop_
_entity.id
_entity.type
_entity.pdbx_description
1 polymer ?
#
loop_
_entity_poly.entity_id
_entity_poly.type
_entity_poly.pdbx_seq_one_letter_code
_entity_poly.pdbx_strand_id
1 'polypeptide(L)'
;MANWPNPFIEQRADPFILRDGSDYYFIASVPEYDRLEIRRADSLEGLRAADPVVVWRKPESGPMSQLIWAPEMHRINGKWYIYFAATHTQSLDKLGMFQHRMFTLECADADPLTGKWTEKGQIKTPFDTFALDATTFYHQGKQWYLWAQKAPDIAGNSNIYLAELENPWTIKGEPVRLSKPEYDWECRGFWVNEGPAVVVHGDKLFISYSASATDENYCMGLLWINVNDDPRDPANWHKSPRPVFTTSYENRQYGPGHNSFTQTPEGEDVLVYHARNYTEIEGDPLYDPNRHTRLKRVRWDENGMPDFGVPPADTI
;
A
#
# COMPACT_ATOMS: atom_id res chain seq x y z
N MET A 1 -5.14 24.11 12.80
CA MET A 1 -4.77 22.74 12.42
C MET A 1 -5.48 22.44 11.11
N ALA A 2 -4.75 22.06 10.05
CA ALA A 2 -5.38 21.77 8.77
C ALA A 2 -6.12 20.42 8.89
N ASN A 3 -7.44 20.45 8.69
CA ASN A 3 -8.25 19.26 8.49
C ASN A 3 -8.46 19.11 6.98
N TRP A 4 -7.94 18.04 6.38
CA TRP A 4 -8.21 17.75 4.98
C TRP A 4 -9.66 17.33 4.77
N PRO A 5 -10.29 17.75 3.67
CA PRO A 5 -11.63 17.29 3.33
C PRO A 5 -11.63 15.80 3.05
N ASN A 6 -12.65 15.11 3.54
CA ASN A 6 -12.86 13.68 3.35
C ASN A 6 -14.23 13.43 2.70
N PRO A 7 -14.33 12.60 1.64
CA PRO A 7 -13.21 11.98 0.92
C PRO A 7 -12.28 13.02 0.27
N PHE A 8 -10.99 12.68 0.22
CA PHE A 8 -9.96 13.57 -0.28
C PHE A 8 -9.87 13.53 -1.80
N ILE A 9 -9.74 12.33 -2.37
CA ILE A 9 -9.81 12.06 -3.81
C ILE A 9 -10.75 10.88 -4.01
N GLU A 10 -11.83 11.10 -4.76
CA GLU A 10 -12.83 10.07 -5.00
C GLU A 10 -12.35 8.98 -5.96
N GLN A 11 -12.88 7.75 -5.77
CA GLN A 11 -12.67 6.62 -6.68
C GLN A 11 -11.19 6.33 -6.94
N ARG A 12 -10.40 6.35 -5.88
CA ARG A 12 -8.98 5.99 -5.88
C ARG A 12 -8.73 5.12 -4.65
N ALA A 13 -8.51 3.84 -4.93
CA ALA A 13 -8.11 2.86 -3.93
C ALA A 13 -6.59 2.81 -3.80
N ASP A 14 -6.11 2.17 -2.74
CA ASP A 14 -4.68 1.90 -2.51
C ASP A 14 -3.80 3.17 -2.64
N PRO A 15 -4.14 4.26 -1.91
CA PRO A 15 -3.53 5.55 -2.16
C PRO A 15 -2.12 5.67 -1.61
N PHE A 16 -1.21 6.12 -2.45
CA PHE A 16 0.16 6.41 -2.08
C PHE A 16 0.50 7.89 -2.33
N ILE A 17 1.01 8.58 -1.30
CA ILE A 17 1.50 9.95 -1.41
C ILE A 17 2.96 10.04 -0.99
N LEU A 18 3.84 10.25 -1.96
CA LEU A 18 5.24 10.59 -1.68
C LEU A 18 5.40 12.10 -1.57
N ARG A 19 6.11 12.56 -0.54
CA ARG A 19 6.67 13.91 -0.54
C ARG A 19 8.14 13.85 -0.96
N ASP A 20 8.50 14.61 -1.99
CA ASP A 20 9.88 14.75 -2.47
C ASP A 20 10.19 16.24 -2.67
N GLY A 21 11.10 16.77 -1.86
CA GLY A 21 11.36 18.22 -1.81
C GLY A 21 10.14 19.03 -1.34
N SER A 22 9.72 19.99 -2.17
CA SER A 22 8.51 20.81 -1.95
C SER A 22 7.22 20.16 -2.42
N ASP A 23 7.32 19.10 -3.22
CA ASP A 23 6.19 18.57 -3.97
C ASP A 23 5.68 17.27 -3.33
N TYR A 24 4.38 17.05 -3.50
CA TYR A 24 3.69 15.81 -3.24
C TYR A 24 3.34 15.15 -4.57
N TYR A 25 3.47 13.83 -4.61
CA TYR A 25 3.10 13.00 -5.73
C TYR A 25 2.11 11.95 -5.27
N PHE A 26 0.94 11.93 -5.89
CA PHE A 26 -0.12 10.96 -5.62
C PHE A 26 -0.24 9.96 -6.76
N ILE A 27 -0.30 8.69 -6.40
CA ILE A 27 -0.53 7.57 -7.30
C ILE A 27 -1.42 6.55 -6.56
N ALA A 28 -2.29 5.86 -7.29
CA ALA A 28 -3.33 5.01 -6.71
C ALA A 28 -3.87 4.01 -7.73
N SER A 29 -4.59 2.99 -7.27
CA SER A 29 -5.40 2.14 -8.12
C SER A 29 -6.57 2.93 -8.71
N VAL A 30 -6.65 2.99 -10.04
CA VAL A 30 -7.81 3.53 -10.76
C VAL A 30 -8.90 2.46 -10.87
N PRO A 31 -10.20 2.83 -10.94
CA PRO A 31 -11.29 1.85 -10.99
C PRO A 31 -11.23 0.89 -12.18
N GLU A 32 -10.68 1.33 -13.31
CA GLU A 32 -10.54 0.50 -14.51
C GLU A 32 -9.37 -0.49 -14.42
N TYR A 33 -8.47 -0.33 -13.43
CA TYR A 33 -7.24 -1.11 -13.26
C TYR A 33 -6.43 -1.26 -14.56
N ASP A 34 -6.31 -0.18 -15.34
CA ASP A 34 -5.76 -0.22 -16.70
C ASP A 34 -4.46 0.58 -16.92
N ARG A 35 -4.06 1.40 -15.96
CA ARG A 35 -3.00 2.38 -16.12
C ARG A 35 -2.39 2.80 -14.79
N LEU A 36 -1.28 3.51 -14.90
CA LEU A 36 -0.63 4.23 -13.82
C LEU A 36 -0.73 5.73 -14.11
N GLU A 37 -1.34 6.48 -13.21
CA GLU A 37 -1.48 7.93 -13.32
C GLU A 37 -0.94 8.64 -12.07
N ILE A 38 -0.23 9.75 -12.28
CA ILE A 38 0.40 10.53 -11.21
C ILE A 38 -0.24 11.92 -11.17
N ARG A 39 -0.55 12.40 -9.97
CA ARG A 39 -0.82 13.83 -9.71
C ARG A 39 0.35 14.43 -8.96
N ARG A 40 0.69 15.70 -9.24
CA ARG A 40 1.72 16.46 -8.51
C ARG A 40 1.14 17.79 -8.04
N ALA A 41 1.47 18.19 -6.82
CA ALA A 41 1.19 19.52 -6.28
C ALA A 41 2.22 19.89 -5.20
N ASP A 42 2.36 21.18 -4.90
CA ASP A 42 3.24 21.70 -3.83
C ASP A 42 2.61 21.63 -2.42
N SER A 43 1.39 21.11 -2.34
CA SER A 43 0.60 20.96 -1.13
C SER A 43 -0.30 19.72 -1.25
N LEU A 44 -0.68 19.13 -0.11
CA LEU A 44 -1.64 18.03 -0.10
C LEU A 44 -2.96 18.48 -0.73
N GLU A 45 -3.52 19.60 -0.29
CA GLU A 45 -4.77 20.16 -0.83
C GLU A 45 -4.73 20.35 -2.34
N GLY A 46 -3.58 20.77 -2.89
CA GLY A 46 -3.39 20.92 -4.34
C GLY A 46 -3.56 19.61 -5.12
N LEU A 47 -3.25 18.45 -4.53
CA LEU A 47 -3.43 17.13 -5.19
C LEU A 47 -4.88 16.84 -5.57
N ARG A 48 -5.85 17.42 -4.84
CA ARG A 48 -7.28 17.24 -5.14
C ARG A 48 -7.66 17.85 -6.49
N ALA A 49 -7.08 19.02 -6.79
CA ALA A 49 -7.33 19.77 -8.00
C ALA A 49 -6.33 19.48 -9.13
N ALA A 50 -5.21 18.81 -8.83
CA ALA A 50 -4.19 18.47 -9.81
C ALA A 50 -4.73 17.46 -10.85
N ASP A 51 -4.51 17.77 -12.12
CA ASP A 51 -4.85 16.88 -13.22
C ASP A 51 -3.95 15.63 -13.19
N PRO A 52 -4.52 14.41 -13.34
CA PRO A 52 -3.74 13.19 -13.42
C PRO A 52 -3.00 13.09 -14.76
N VAL A 53 -1.73 12.70 -14.73
CA VAL A 53 -0.92 12.39 -15.90
C VAL A 53 -0.72 10.89 -15.99
N VAL A 54 -1.20 10.27 -17.07
CA VAL A 54 -0.99 8.84 -17.33
C VAL A 54 0.45 8.63 -17.79
N VAL A 55 1.24 7.91 -17.01
CA VAL A 55 2.67 7.66 -17.28
C VAL A 55 2.95 6.28 -17.85
N TRP A 56 2.01 5.34 -17.68
CA TRP A 56 2.09 3.99 -18.25
C TRP A 56 0.70 3.38 -18.39
N ARG A 57 0.50 2.54 -19.41
CA ARG A 57 -0.75 1.81 -19.68
C ARG A 57 -0.45 0.34 -19.86
N LYS A 58 -1.39 -0.51 -19.41
CA LYS A 58 -1.25 -1.95 -19.59
C LYS A 58 -1.15 -2.33 -21.07
N PRO A 59 -0.25 -3.25 -21.45
CA PRO A 59 -0.25 -3.82 -22.79
C PRO A 59 -1.51 -4.65 -23.06
N GLU A 60 -1.80 -4.91 -24.34
CA GLU A 60 -2.95 -5.74 -24.74
C GLU A 60 -2.82 -7.20 -24.29
N SER A 61 -1.60 -7.71 -24.20
CA SER A 61 -1.29 -9.09 -23.83
C SER A 61 0.02 -9.19 -23.05
N GLY A 62 0.28 -10.36 -22.46
CA GLY A 62 1.50 -10.62 -21.68
C GLY A 62 1.32 -10.42 -20.17
N PRO A 63 2.43 -10.49 -19.41
CA PRO A 63 2.42 -10.63 -17.95
C PRO A 63 1.80 -9.46 -17.18
N MET A 64 1.72 -8.27 -17.80
CA MET A 64 1.23 -7.03 -17.19
C MET A 64 -0.07 -6.53 -17.84
N SER A 65 -0.84 -7.39 -18.51
CA SER A 65 -1.94 -6.98 -19.40
C SER A 65 -3.31 -6.83 -18.75
N GLN A 66 -3.45 -7.15 -17.47
CA GLN A 66 -4.71 -7.13 -16.73
C GLN A 66 -4.51 -6.70 -15.27
N LEU A 67 -5.54 -6.05 -14.71
CA LEU A 67 -5.69 -5.74 -13.28
C LEU A 67 -4.45 -5.06 -12.67
N ILE A 68 -4.18 -3.82 -13.10
CA ILE A 68 -3.07 -3.00 -12.59
C ILE A 68 -3.43 -2.45 -11.22
N TRP A 69 -2.73 -2.91 -10.18
CA TRP A 69 -3.07 -2.66 -8.77
C TRP A 69 -1.95 -2.00 -7.99
N ALA A 70 -2.38 -1.22 -7.00
CA ALA A 70 -1.61 -0.69 -5.87
C ALA A 70 -0.22 -0.15 -6.26
N PRO A 71 -0.17 0.86 -7.15
CA PRO A 71 1.09 1.47 -7.49
C PRO A 71 1.63 2.35 -6.36
N GLU A 72 2.92 2.20 -6.06
CA GLU A 72 3.66 3.12 -5.19
C GLU A 72 4.84 3.73 -5.95
N MET A 73 5.06 5.04 -5.82
CA MET A 73 6.18 5.73 -6.46
C MET A 73 7.25 6.12 -5.44
N HIS A 74 8.48 5.71 -5.68
CA HIS A 74 9.61 5.90 -4.76
C HIS A 74 10.78 6.62 -5.43
N ARG A 75 11.53 7.38 -4.63
CA ARG A 75 12.80 8.00 -5.05
C ARG A 75 13.97 7.21 -4.45
N ILE A 76 14.70 6.47 -5.28
CA ILE A 76 15.84 5.65 -4.84
C ILE A 76 17.08 6.03 -5.66
N ASN A 77 18.17 6.39 -4.98
CA ASN A 77 19.46 6.75 -5.60
C ASN A 77 19.33 7.77 -6.76
N GLY A 78 18.46 8.77 -6.60
CA GLY A 78 18.27 9.85 -7.57
C GLY A 78 17.42 9.48 -8.79
N LYS A 79 16.75 8.32 -8.79
CA LYS A 79 15.80 7.90 -9.82
C LYS A 79 14.42 7.62 -9.24
N TRP A 80 13.41 7.65 -10.09
CA TRP A 80 12.04 7.30 -9.74
C TRP A 80 11.76 5.83 -10.06
N TYR A 81 11.05 5.17 -9.17
CA TYR A 81 10.60 3.79 -9.34
C TYR A 81 9.11 3.71 -9.05
N ILE A 82 8.35 2.98 -9.86
CA ILE A 82 6.97 2.60 -9.51
C ILE A 82 6.95 1.09 -9.30
N TYR A 83 6.55 0.68 -8.10
CA TYR A 83 6.18 -0.71 -7.81
C TYR A 83 4.68 -0.85 -8.02
N PHE A 84 4.25 -1.91 -8.69
CA PHE A 84 2.84 -2.19 -8.90
C PHE A 84 2.63 -3.69 -9.10
N ALA A 85 1.41 -4.15 -8.92
CA ALA A 85 1.02 -5.52 -9.23
C ALA A 85 0.23 -5.57 -10.54
N ALA A 86 0.44 -6.63 -11.31
CA ALA A 86 -0.34 -6.88 -12.51
C ALA A 86 -0.44 -8.39 -12.76
N THR A 87 -1.38 -8.78 -13.62
CA THR A 87 -1.52 -10.17 -14.06
C THR A 87 -1.74 -10.26 -15.57
N HIS A 88 -1.67 -11.47 -16.09
CA HIS A 88 -1.86 -11.77 -17.51
C HIS A 88 -3.32 -12.14 -17.85
N THR A 89 -4.17 -12.31 -16.84
CA THR A 89 -5.55 -12.79 -17.01
C THR A 89 -6.45 -12.33 -15.86
N GLN A 90 -7.74 -12.16 -16.11
CA GLN A 90 -8.74 -11.95 -15.05
C GLN A 90 -9.23 -13.27 -14.43
N SER A 91 -8.87 -14.42 -15.02
CA SER A 91 -9.23 -15.73 -14.49
C SER A 91 -8.53 -16.02 -13.17
N LEU A 92 -9.28 -16.56 -12.23
CA LEU A 92 -8.74 -17.12 -11.00
C LEU A 92 -8.01 -18.43 -11.28
N ASP A 93 -7.00 -18.74 -10.44
CA ASP A 93 -6.28 -20.00 -10.49
C ASP A 93 -7.11 -21.16 -9.88
N LYS A 94 -6.50 -22.34 -9.77
CA LYS A 94 -7.13 -23.53 -9.18
C LYS A 94 -7.50 -23.40 -7.69
N LEU A 95 -6.96 -22.40 -6.99
CA LEU A 95 -7.26 -22.09 -5.60
C LEU A 95 -8.33 -20.99 -5.50
N GLY A 96 -8.87 -20.52 -6.63
CA GLY A 96 -9.80 -19.39 -6.65
C GLY A 96 -9.10 -18.06 -6.38
N MET A 97 -7.80 -17.93 -6.69
CA MET A 97 -7.02 -16.74 -6.41
C MET A 97 -6.63 -15.99 -7.69
N PHE A 98 -6.50 -14.68 -7.58
CA PHE A 98 -5.87 -13.87 -8.62
C PHE A 98 -4.42 -14.30 -8.86
N GLN A 99 -3.90 -14.00 -10.05
CA GLN A 99 -2.60 -14.48 -10.53
C GLN A 99 -1.56 -13.36 -10.63
N HIS A 100 -1.67 -12.33 -9.78
CA HIS A 100 -0.77 -11.19 -9.80
C HIS A 100 0.68 -11.56 -9.51
N ARG A 101 1.58 -10.76 -10.08
CA ARG A 101 3.00 -10.66 -9.72
C ARG A 101 3.36 -9.18 -9.57
N MET A 102 4.49 -8.93 -8.93
CA MET A 102 5.03 -7.60 -8.71
C MET A 102 5.94 -7.18 -9.86
N PHE A 103 5.82 -5.93 -10.30
CA PHE A 103 6.59 -5.34 -11.40
C PHE A 103 7.16 -3.98 -10.99
N THR A 104 8.18 -3.55 -11.72
CA THR A 104 8.82 -2.25 -11.50
C THR A 104 9.00 -1.48 -12.80
N LEU A 105 8.67 -0.19 -12.76
CA LEU A 105 9.09 0.79 -13.76
C LEU A 105 10.20 1.68 -13.18
N GLU A 106 11.17 2.08 -14.00
CA GLU A 106 12.19 3.08 -13.66
C GLU A 106 12.01 4.33 -14.53
N CYS A 107 12.10 5.51 -13.95
CA CYS A 107 12.29 6.77 -14.67
C CYS A 107 13.56 7.48 -14.16
N ALA A 108 14.51 7.69 -15.06
CA ALA A 108 15.79 8.35 -14.75
C ALA A 108 15.74 9.88 -14.94
N ASP A 109 14.68 10.40 -15.58
CA ASP A 109 14.50 11.82 -15.79
C ASP A 109 14.13 12.53 -14.47
N ALA A 110 14.36 13.83 -14.41
CA ALA A 110 14.09 14.62 -13.21
C ALA A 110 12.59 14.69 -12.91
N ASP A 111 11.75 14.92 -13.93
CA ASP A 111 10.30 15.03 -13.79
C ASP A 111 9.62 13.69 -14.13
N PRO A 112 8.99 12.99 -13.16
CA PRO A 112 8.36 11.70 -13.39
C PRO A 112 7.06 11.79 -14.22
N LEU A 113 6.48 12.99 -14.38
CA LEU A 113 5.24 13.19 -15.16
C LEU A 113 5.50 13.28 -16.66
N THR A 114 6.68 13.77 -17.06
CA THR A 114 7.06 13.93 -18.48
C THR A 114 8.19 13.00 -18.90
N GLY A 115 8.86 12.40 -17.93
CA GLY A 115 9.98 11.49 -18.14
C GLY A 115 9.59 10.15 -18.76
N LYS A 116 10.60 9.45 -19.27
CA LYS A 116 10.43 8.14 -19.88
C LYS A 116 10.50 7.04 -18.82
N TRP A 117 9.42 6.28 -18.69
CA TRP A 117 9.35 5.08 -17.86
C TRP A 117 9.82 3.84 -18.63
N THR A 118 10.69 3.05 -18.00
CA THR A 118 11.26 1.81 -18.56
C THR A 118 10.88 0.64 -17.67
N GLU A 119 10.31 -0.41 -18.27
CA GLU A 119 9.98 -1.66 -17.58
C GLU A 119 11.26 -2.39 -17.14
N LYS A 120 11.33 -2.74 -15.86
CA LYS A 120 12.39 -3.59 -15.28
C LYS A 120 11.98 -5.05 -15.18
N GLY A 121 10.72 -5.35 -15.50
CA GLY A 121 10.14 -6.69 -15.46
C GLY A 121 9.64 -7.08 -14.08
N GLN A 122 9.37 -8.37 -13.93
CA GLN A 122 8.85 -8.95 -12.69
C GLN A 122 9.93 -9.00 -11.62
N ILE A 123 9.62 -8.57 -10.40
CA ILE A 123 10.44 -8.87 -9.21
C ILE A 123 10.23 -10.33 -8.85
N LYS A 124 11.28 -11.13 -9.01
CA LYS A 124 11.24 -12.58 -8.75
C LYS A 124 11.44 -12.87 -7.27
N THR A 125 10.59 -13.75 -6.73
CA THR A 125 10.73 -14.32 -5.37
C THR A 125 10.93 -15.84 -5.48
N PRO A 126 11.31 -16.54 -4.39
CA PRO A 126 11.57 -17.99 -4.43
C PRO A 126 10.38 -18.84 -4.88
N PHE A 127 9.15 -18.33 -4.75
CA PHE A 127 7.93 -19.01 -5.17
C PHE A 127 7.21 -18.18 -6.24
N ASP A 128 6.79 -18.82 -7.34
CA ASP A 128 5.99 -18.15 -8.37
C ASP A 128 4.49 -18.27 -8.06
N THR A 129 4.02 -17.45 -7.13
CA THR A 129 2.65 -17.43 -6.62
C THR A 129 2.08 -16.00 -6.65
N PHE A 130 0.79 -15.84 -6.31
CA PHE A 130 0.15 -14.54 -6.14
C PHE A 130 0.98 -13.62 -5.25
N ALA A 131 1.42 -12.47 -5.79
CA ALA A 131 2.21 -11.47 -5.08
C ALA A 131 1.86 -10.05 -5.55
N LEU A 132 1.74 -9.13 -4.59
CA LEU A 132 1.26 -7.75 -4.79
C LEU A 132 1.73 -6.82 -3.67
N ASP A 133 1.27 -5.57 -3.74
CA ASP A 133 1.36 -4.56 -2.68
C ASP A 133 2.77 -4.34 -2.17
N ALA A 134 3.66 -4.10 -3.12
CA ALA A 134 5.07 -3.90 -2.84
C ALA A 134 5.33 -2.46 -2.40
N THR A 135 5.93 -2.32 -1.22
CA THR A 135 6.51 -1.07 -0.74
C THR A 135 8.01 -1.24 -0.48
N THR A 136 8.70 -0.12 -0.27
CA THR A 136 10.12 -0.10 0.02
C THR A 136 10.47 0.98 1.04
N PHE A 137 11.53 0.76 1.81
CA PHE A 137 12.02 1.74 2.78
C PHE A 137 13.52 1.60 3.02
N TYR A 138 14.18 2.70 3.38
CA TYR A 138 15.59 2.71 3.73
C TYR A 138 15.76 2.60 5.25
N HIS A 139 16.51 1.59 5.71
CA HIS A 139 16.73 1.36 7.13
C HIS A 139 18.05 0.63 7.36
N GLN A 140 18.80 1.03 8.40
CA GLN A 140 20.10 0.44 8.77
C GLN A 140 21.09 0.33 7.59
N GLY A 141 21.18 1.38 6.76
CA GLY A 141 22.12 1.41 5.65
C GLY A 141 21.67 0.65 4.39
N LYS A 142 20.48 0.05 4.40
CA LYS A 142 19.98 -0.87 3.39
C LYS A 142 18.62 -0.43 2.85
N GLN A 143 18.37 -0.74 1.59
CA GLN A 143 17.03 -0.63 1.01
C GLN A 143 16.30 -1.95 1.23
N TRP A 144 15.14 -1.90 1.86
CA TRP A 144 14.29 -3.05 2.14
C TRP A 144 13.08 -3.06 1.22
N TYR A 145 12.59 -4.26 0.91
CA TYR A 145 11.41 -4.51 0.10
C TYR A 145 10.42 -5.32 0.92
N LEU A 146 9.18 -4.87 0.95
CA LEU A 146 8.12 -5.41 1.79
C LEU A 146 6.90 -5.62 0.90
N TRP A 147 6.29 -6.81 0.95
CA TRP A 147 5.20 -7.15 0.04
C TRP A 147 4.26 -8.21 0.60
N ALA A 148 3.13 -8.38 -0.07
CA ALA A 148 2.15 -9.41 0.21
C ALA A 148 2.32 -10.59 -0.76
N GLN A 149 2.39 -11.82 -0.27
CA GLN A 149 2.50 -13.00 -1.14
C GLN A 149 1.85 -14.26 -0.56
N LYS A 150 1.25 -15.07 -1.45
CA LYS A 150 0.77 -16.42 -1.16
C LYS A 150 1.93 -17.38 -0.95
N ALA A 151 2.06 -17.95 0.23
CA ALA A 151 2.93 -19.11 0.42
C ALA A 151 2.22 -20.40 -0.01
N PRO A 152 2.90 -21.34 -0.70
CA PRO A 152 2.30 -22.61 -1.09
C PRO A 152 1.82 -23.47 0.08
N ASP A 153 2.50 -23.38 1.23
CA ASP A 153 2.36 -24.25 2.40
C ASP A 153 1.61 -23.59 3.57
N ILE A 154 1.22 -22.32 3.44
CA ILE A 154 0.51 -21.57 4.48
C ILE A 154 -0.94 -21.33 4.03
N ALA A 155 -1.90 -21.65 4.89
CA ALA A 155 -3.31 -21.38 4.64
C ALA A 155 -3.59 -19.89 4.42
N GLY A 156 -4.65 -19.57 3.68
CA GLY A 156 -5.05 -18.21 3.34
C GLY A 156 -4.45 -17.67 2.05
N ASN A 157 -4.68 -16.39 1.80
CA ASN A 157 -4.46 -15.72 0.52
C ASN A 157 -3.06 -15.10 0.43
N SER A 158 -2.63 -14.37 1.46
CA SER A 158 -1.37 -13.62 1.43
C SER A 158 -0.79 -13.42 2.83
N ASN A 159 0.54 -13.29 2.89
CA ASN A 159 1.34 -13.03 4.08
C ASN A 159 2.27 -11.84 3.79
N ILE A 160 2.78 -11.17 4.83
CA ILE A 160 3.76 -10.08 4.68
C ILE A 160 5.18 -10.64 4.69
N TYR A 161 5.97 -10.28 3.69
CA TYR A 161 7.36 -10.69 3.52
C TYR A 161 8.30 -9.51 3.41
N LEU A 162 9.52 -9.66 3.95
CA LEU A 162 10.60 -8.68 3.91
C LEU A 162 11.85 -9.28 3.26
N ALA A 163 12.52 -8.50 2.40
CA ALA A 163 13.84 -8.82 1.87
C ALA A 163 14.68 -7.55 1.68
N GLU A 164 16.01 -7.68 1.70
CA GLU A 164 16.91 -6.60 1.26
C GLU A 164 16.84 -6.49 -0.28
N LEU A 165 17.01 -5.30 -0.84
CA LEU A 165 17.15 -5.10 -2.28
C LEU A 165 18.64 -5.09 -2.67
N GLU A 166 19.00 -5.89 -3.69
CA GLU A 166 20.30 -5.80 -4.36
C GLU A 166 20.34 -4.56 -5.27
N ASN A 167 19.21 -4.30 -5.93
CA ASN A 167 18.92 -3.08 -6.68
C ASN A 167 17.39 -2.85 -6.64
N PRO A 168 16.88 -1.68 -7.07
CA PRO A 168 15.47 -1.33 -6.92
C PRO A 168 14.45 -2.29 -7.56
N TRP A 169 14.86 -3.31 -8.32
CA TRP A 169 13.95 -4.30 -8.93
C TRP A 169 14.41 -5.75 -8.70
N THR A 170 15.33 -5.99 -7.75
CA THR A 170 15.87 -7.33 -7.46
C THR A 170 16.05 -7.51 -5.96
N ILE A 171 15.35 -8.49 -5.38
CA ILE A 171 15.56 -8.87 -3.98
C ILE A 171 16.89 -9.61 -3.80
N LYS A 172 17.44 -9.53 -2.59
CA LYS A 172 18.70 -10.13 -2.18
C LYS A 172 18.48 -11.14 -1.06
N GLY A 173 18.96 -12.36 -1.30
CA GLY A 173 18.86 -13.47 -0.36
C GLY A 173 17.42 -13.95 -0.16
N GLU A 174 17.22 -14.75 0.89
CA GLU A 174 15.91 -15.32 1.20
C GLU A 174 14.99 -14.30 1.89
N PRO A 175 13.72 -14.18 1.42
CA PRO A 175 12.66 -13.47 2.11
C PRO A 175 12.38 -14.01 3.52
N VAL A 176 11.97 -13.11 4.40
CA VAL A 176 11.51 -13.44 5.75
C VAL A 176 10.03 -13.11 5.86
N ARG A 177 9.20 -14.06 6.32
CA ARG A 177 7.78 -13.81 6.60
C ARG A 177 7.63 -13.12 7.94
N LEU A 178 7.08 -11.91 7.95
CA LEU A 178 6.85 -11.13 9.15
C LEU A 178 5.47 -11.38 9.77
N SER A 179 4.44 -11.56 8.94
CA SER A 179 3.07 -11.82 9.42
C SER A 179 2.31 -12.74 8.49
N LYS A 180 1.39 -13.52 9.06
CA LYS A 180 0.34 -14.27 8.37
C LYS A 180 -1.02 -13.92 8.99
N PRO A 181 -2.12 -14.03 8.25
CA PRO A 181 -3.47 -13.91 8.81
C PRO A 181 -3.70 -15.06 9.80
N GLU A 182 -4.06 -14.73 11.03
CA GLU A 182 -4.28 -15.73 12.09
C GLU A 182 -5.30 -15.30 13.15
N TYR A 183 -5.52 -14.00 13.35
CA TYR A 183 -6.58 -13.51 14.21
C TYR A 183 -7.93 -13.50 13.49
N ASP A 184 -9.03 -13.66 14.22
CA ASP A 184 -10.39 -13.68 13.64
C ASP A 184 -10.70 -12.44 12.79
N TRP A 185 -10.15 -11.27 13.15
CA TRP A 185 -10.32 -10.02 12.42
C TRP A 185 -9.48 -9.95 11.13
N GLU A 186 -8.50 -10.84 10.94
CA GLU A 186 -7.69 -10.95 9.72
C GLU A 186 -8.27 -11.94 8.70
N CYS A 187 -9.28 -12.70 9.10
CA CYS A 187 -9.77 -13.88 8.40
C CYS A 187 -11.26 -13.78 8.00
N ARG A 188 -11.84 -12.57 7.97
CA ARG A 188 -13.25 -12.37 7.59
C ARG A 188 -13.38 -12.28 6.08
N GLY A 189 -14.17 -13.19 5.50
CA GLY A 189 -14.28 -13.35 4.05
C GLY A 189 -13.05 -14.08 3.47
N PHE A 190 -11.90 -13.40 3.49
CA PHE A 190 -10.61 -13.96 3.06
C PHE A 190 -9.57 -13.87 4.18
N TRP A 191 -8.56 -14.74 4.12
CA TRP A 191 -7.48 -14.79 5.10
C TRP A 191 -6.30 -14.01 4.51
N VAL A 192 -6.22 -12.73 4.83
CA VAL A 192 -5.38 -11.76 4.11
C VAL A 192 -4.50 -11.01 5.07
N ASN A 193 -3.22 -10.89 4.76
CA ASN A 193 -2.39 -9.76 5.16
C ASN A 193 -1.79 -9.15 3.89
N GLU A 194 -2.12 -7.90 3.58
CA GLU A 194 -1.72 -7.19 2.36
C GLU A 194 -1.47 -5.69 2.61
N GLY A 195 -1.24 -4.89 1.56
CA GLY A 195 -1.06 -3.43 1.67
C GLY A 195 -0.12 -2.97 2.79
N PRO A 196 1.12 -3.48 2.89
CA PRO A 196 2.04 -3.08 3.94
C PRO A 196 2.56 -1.64 3.73
N ALA A 197 2.67 -0.87 4.81
CA ALA A 197 3.22 0.49 4.78
C ALA A 197 4.09 0.78 6.00
N VAL A 198 5.12 1.60 5.83
CA VAL A 198 6.17 1.81 6.84
C VAL A 198 6.17 3.23 7.37
N VAL A 199 6.28 3.38 8.69
CA VAL A 199 6.56 4.67 9.35
C VAL A 199 7.55 4.45 10.49
N VAL A 200 8.47 5.39 10.68
CA VAL A 200 9.45 5.37 11.77
C VAL A 200 9.14 6.52 12.72
N HIS A 201 9.07 6.22 14.01
CA HIS A 201 8.85 7.24 15.03
C HIS A 201 9.59 6.87 16.32
N GLY A 202 10.36 7.84 16.84
CA GLY A 202 11.22 7.62 18.00
C GLY A 202 12.21 6.49 17.76
N ASP A 203 12.18 5.48 18.63
CA ASP A 203 13.04 4.30 18.61
C ASP A 203 12.39 3.07 17.94
N LYS A 204 11.26 3.25 17.25
CA LYS A 204 10.51 2.15 16.64
C LYS A 204 10.31 2.35 15.14
N LEU A 205 10.33 1.24 14.43
CA LEU A 205 9.85 1.12 13.06
C LEU A 205 8.54 0.34 13.09
N PHE A 206 7.54 0.88 12.42
CA PHE A 206 6.20 0.33 12.33
C PHE A 206 5.90 -0.12 10.91
N ILE A 207 5.26 -1.28 10.78
CA ILE A 207 4.66 -1.76 9.54
C ILE A 207 3.16 -1.89 9.79
N SER A 208 2.35 -0.98 9.25
CA SER A 208 0.92 -1.27 9.11
C SER A 208 0.71 -2.21 7.93
N TYR A 209 -0.37 -2.97 7.98
CA TYR A 209 -0.82 -3.83 6.88
C TYR A 209 -2.34 -3.93 6.96
N SER A 210 -3.00 -4.33 5.87
CA SER A 210 -4.45 -4.53 5.82
C SER A 210 -4.82 -6.01 5.86
N ALA A 211 -6.01 -6.32 6.35
CA ALA A 211 -6.46 -7.69 6.54
C ALA A 211 -7.96 -7.87 6.28
N SER A 212 -8.39 -9.14 6.16
CA SER A 212 -9.75 -9.55 5.73
C SER A 212 -10.09 -9.15 4.28
N ALA A 213 -11.32 -9.44 3.85
CA ALA A 213 -11.85 -9.02 2.55
C ALA A 213 -11.95 -7.49 2.44
N THR A 214 -11.89 -6.97 1.21
CA THR A 214 -12.00 -5.53 0.87
C THR A 214 -13.44 -4.99 0.95
N ASP A 215 -14.24 -5.53 1.87
CA ASP A 215 -15.58 -5.09 2.25
C ASP A 215 -15.53 -4.31 3.58
N GLU A 216 -16.63 -4.19 4.33
CA GLU A 216 -16.64 -3.49 5.62
C GLU A 216 -15.77 -4.14 6.71
N ASN A 217 -15.28 -5.36 6.50
CA ASN A 217 -14.36 -6.05 7.42
C ASN A 217 -12.90 -5.61 7.25
N TYR A 218 -12.58 -4.94 6.14
CA TYR A 218 -11.22 -4.48 5.87
C TYR A 218 -10.73 -3.57 7.01
N CYS A 219 -9.53 -3.84 7.51
CA CYS A 219 -8.97 -3.10 8.63
C CYS A 219 -7.44 -3.21 8.65
N MET A 220 -6.80 -2.33 9.41
CA MET A 220 -5.36 -2.29 9.53
C MET A 220 -4.86 -3.03 10.77
N GLY A 221 -3.89 -3.92 10.58
CA GLY A 221 -2.99 -4.43 11.61
C GLY A 221 -1.73 -3.60 11.74
N LEU A 222 -0.89 -3.97 12.73
CA LEU A 222 0.38 -3.29 13.00
C LEU A 222 1.43 -4.30 13.46
N LEU A 223 2.59 -4.25 12.84
CA LEU A 223 3.83 -4.83 13.34
C LEU A 223 4.75 -3.71 13.82
N TRP A 224 5.59 -3.98 14.81
CA TRP A 224 6.64 -3.04 15.22
C TRP A 224 7.90 -3.74 15.71
N ILE A 225 9.02 -3.05 15.58
CA ILE A 225 10.36 -3.49 15.98
C ILE A 225 11.14 -2.28 16.51
N ASN A 226 12.10 -2.49 17.40
CA ASN A 226 13.04 -1.43 17.76
C ASN A 226 13.98 -1.15 16.58
N VAL A 227 14.28 0.12 16.29
CA VAL A 227 15.08 0.53 15.11
C VAL A 227 16.50 -0.04 15.06
N ASN A 228 17.00 -0.58 16.16
CA ASN A 228 18.35 -1.16 16.25
C ASN A 228 18.35 -2.70 16.16
N ASP A 229 17.19 -3.35 16.25
CA ASP A 229 17.09 -4.81 16.16
C ASP A 229 17.17 -5.27 14.70
N ASP A 230 17.56 -6.52 14.45
CA ASP A 230 17.66 -7.07 13.10
C ASP A 230 16.25 -7.29 12.52
N PRO A 231 15.83 -6.56 11.46
CA PRO A 231 14.51 -6.72 10.87
C PRO A 231 14.33 -8.06 10.15
N ARG A 232 15.41 -8.82 9.90
CA ARG A 232 15.33 -10.17 9.33
C ARG A 232 14.98 -11.26 10.34
N ASP A 233 15.02 -10.98 11.64
CA ASP A 233 14.62 -11.94 12.66
C ASP A 233 13.14 -11.69 13.04
N PRO A 234 12.21 -12.58 12.65
CA PRO A 234 10.80 -12.45 13.02
C PRO A 234 10.55 -12.35 14.52
N ALA A 235 11.46 -12.87 15.36
CA ALA A 235 11.31 -12.82 16.82
C ALA A 235 11.45 -11.39 17.39
N ASN A 236 12.09 -10.47 16.65
CA ASN A 236 12.20 -9.07 17.02
C ASN A 236 10.92 -8.27 16.69
N TRP A 237 10.03 -8.83 15.88
CA TRP A 237 8.79 -8.18 15.51
C TRP A 237 7.67 -8.53 16.48
N HIS A 238 6.96 -7.50 16.91
CA HIS A 238 5.71 -7.64 17.62
C HIS A 238 4.54 -7.45 16.67
N LYS A 239 3.46 -8.19 16.89
CA LYS A 239 2.21 -8.07 16.12
C LYS A 239 1.08 -7.66 17.05
N SER A 240 0.32 -6.63 16.65
CA SER A 240 -0.84 -6.20 17.42
C SER A 240 -1.91 -7.30 17.44
N PRO A 241 -2.44 -7.68 18.63
CA PRO A 241 -3.50 -8.68 18.71
C PRO A 241 -4.88 -8.17 18.26
N ARG A 242 -5.00 -6.86 18.01
CA ARG A 242 -6.23 -6.18 17.60
C ARG A 242 -5.96 -5.26 16.40
N PRO A 243 -6.97 -4.99 15.56
CA PRO A 243 -6.81 -3.98 14.52
C PRO A 243 -6.54 -2.61 15.15
N VAL A 244 -5.68 -1.84 14.51
CA VAL A 244 -5.29 -0.47 14.93
C VAL A 244 -6.10 0.61 14.22
N PHE A 245 -6.80 0.25 13.14
CA PHE A 245 -7.72 1.13 12.42
C PHE A 245 -8.79 0.27 11.73
N THR A 246 -10.07 0.58 11.95
CA THR A 246 -11.19 -0.27 11.50
C THR A 246 -12.42 0.57 11.19
N THR A 247 -13.44 -0.08 10.64
CA THR A 247 -14.76 0.49 10.35
C THR A 247 -15.31 1.30 11.51
N SER A 248 -15.81 2.50 11.19
CA SER A 248 -16.58 3.35 12.09
C SER A 248 -18.01 3.46 11.55
N TYR A 249 -18.93 2.69 12.14
CA TYR A 249 -20.36 2.77 11.81
C TYR A 249 -20.94 4.15 12.12
N GLU A 250 -20.50 4.78 13.21
CA GLU A 250 -20.93 6.13 13.59
C GLU A 250 -20.57 7.17 12.52
N ASN A 251 -19.36 7.09 11.97
CA ASN A 251 -18.88 8.01 10.93
C ASN A 251 -19.23 7.55 9.51
N ARG A 252 -19.95 6.42 9.39
CA ARG A 252 -20.26 5.76 8.12
C ARG A 252 -19.01 5.52 7.26
N GLN A 253 -17.94 5.04 7.88
CA GLN A 253 -16.69 4.72 7.20
C GLN A 253 -16.42 3.23 7.31
N TYR A 254 -16.39 2.54 6.18
CA TYR A 254 -16.38 1.09 6.13
C TYR A 254 -15.16 0.59 5.38
N GLY A 255 -14.51 -0.42 5.95
CA GLY A 255 -13.36 -1.08 5.34
C GLY A 255 -12.13 -0.18 5.16
N PRO A 256 -11.66 0.58 6.16
CA PRO A 256 -10.49 1.42 5.98
C PRO A 256 -9.20 0.59 5.87
N GLY A 257 -8.41 0.81 4.84
CA GLY A 257 -7.14 0.11 4.69
C GLY A 257 -6.32 0.53 3.47
N HIS A 258 -5.41 -0.37 3.09
CA HIS A 258 -4.31 -0.19 2.15
C HIS A 258 -3.70 1.21 2.28
N ASN A 259 -3.17 1.48 3.46
CA ASN A 259 -2.70 2.82 3.79
C ASN A 259 -1.30 3.06 3.25
N SER A 260 -0.92 4.33 3.19
CA SER A 260 0.46 4.79 3.15
C SER A 260 0.66 5.89 4.19
N PHE A 261 1.89 6.37 4.31
CA PHE A 261 2.25 7.49 5.18
C PHE A 261 2.93 8.59 4.37
N THR A 262 2.58 9.83 4.67
CA THR A 262 3.27 11.02 4.16
C THR A 262 3.45 12.02 5.30
N GLN A 263 4.05 13.18 5.04
CA GLN A 263 4.28 14.18 6.07
C GLN A 263 3.87 15.58 5.61
N THR A 264 3.31 16.38 6.52
CA THR A 264 3.07 17.81 6.27
C THR A 264 4.39 18.57 6.14
N PRO A 265 4.40 19.82 5.61
CA PRO A 265 5.60 20.65 5.56
C PRO A 265 6.36 20.78 6.89
N GLU A 266 5.62 20.75 8.00
CA GLU A 266 6.10 20.87 9.37
C GLU A 266 6.64 19.54 9.96
N GLY A 267 6.51 18.43 9.23
CA GLY A 267 6.97 17.11 9.65
C GLY A 267 5.96 16.30 10.45
N GLU A 268 4.67 16.66 10.41
CA GLU A 268 3.62 15.87 11.06
C GLU A 268 3.23 14.69 10.18
N ASP A 269 3.21 13.47 10.73
CA ASP A 269 2.83 12.26 10.00
C ASP A 269 1.33 12.26 9.63
N VAL A 270 1.06 11.88 8.39
CA VAL A 270 -0.28 11.82 7.80
C VAL A 270 -0.55 10.38 7.35
N LEU A 271 -1.65 9.82 7.85
CA LEU A 271 -2.22 8.57 7.37
C LEU A 271 -3.01 8.86 6.10
N VAL A 272 -2.64 8.19 5.01
CA VAL A 272 -3.34 8.19 3.74
C VAL A 272 -3.94 6.81 3.57
N TYR A 273 -5.23 6.68 3.32
CA TYR A 273 -5.91 5.37 3.27
C TYR A 273 -7.14 5.44 2.37
N HIS A 274 -7.73 4.30 2.01
CA HIS A 274 -9.05 4.28 1.38
C HIS A 274 -10.13 3.75 2.32
N ALA A 275 -11.38 4.17 2.12
CA ALA A 275 -12.56 3.54 2.73
C ALA A 275 -13.80 3.76 1.84
N ARG A 276 -14.85 2.98 2.07
CA ARG A 276 -16.20 3.24 1.53
C ARG A 276 -17.07 3.99 2.53
N ASN A 277 -18.16 4.61 2.05
CA ASN A 277 -19.17 5.26 2.89
C ASN A 277 -20.53 4.51 2.96
N TYR A 278 -20.55 3.26 2.48
CA TYR A 278 -21.64 2.30 2.61
C TYR A 278 -21.11 0.86 2.77
N THR A 279 -21.97 -0.05 3.22
CA THR A 279 -21.66 -1.48 3.44
C THR A 279 -22.26 -2.41 2.38
N GLU A 280 -23.42 -2.06 1.83
CA GLU A 280 -24.10 -2.90 0.84
C GLU A 280 -23.41 -2.76 -0.52
N ILE A 281 -22.66 -3.78 -0.93
CA ILE A 281 -21.96 -3.85 -2.21
C ILE A 281 -22.69 -4.86 -3.11
N GLU A 282 -23.13 -4.42 -4.28
CA GLU A 282 -23.69 -5.33 -5.29
C GLU A 282 -22.57 -5.95 -6.14
N GLY A 283 -22.45 -7.27 -6.11
CA GLY A 283 -21.44 -8.01 -6.88
C GLY A 283 -20.10 -8.15 -6.16
N ASP A 284 -19.02 -8.28 -6.93
CA ASP A 284 -17.66 -8.40 -6.38
C ASP A 284 -17.13 -7.02 -5.95
N PRO A 285 -16.77 -6.81 -4.67
CA PRO A 285 -16.23 -5.55 -4.15
C PRO A 285 -15.02 -5.01 -4.90
N LEU A 286 -14.27 -5.84 -5.62
CA LEU A 286 -13.17 -5.38 -6.45
C LEU A 286 -13.64 -4.42 -7.57
N TYR A 287 -14.83 -4.63 -8.13
CA TYR A 287 -15.36 -3.84 -9.25
C TYR A 287 -16.28 -2.70 -8.81
N ASP A 288 -16.55 -2.58 -7.51
CA ASP A 288 -17.18 -1.40 -6.92
C ASP A 288 -16.14 -0.25 -6.84
N PRO A 289 -16.34 0.86 -7.57
CA PRO A 289 -15.33 1.90 -7.74
C PRO A 289 -15.22 2.86 -6.53
N ASN A 290 -16.09 2.75 -5.53
CA ASN A 290 -16.30 3.80 -4.53
C ASN A 290 -15.46 3.61 -3.26
N ARG A 291 -14.26 3.05 -3.41
CA ARG A 291 -13.19 3.25 -2.43
C ARG A 291 -12.58 4.62 -2.68
N HIS A 292 -12.70 5.51 -1.70
CA HIS A 292 -12.22 6.88 -1.80
C HIS A 292 -10.96 7.07 -0.96
N THR A 293 -9.98 7.78 -1.50
CA THR A 293 -8.77 8.19 -0.77
C THR A 293 -9.14 9.19 0.32
N ARG A 294 -8.49 9.06 1.48
CA ARG A 294 -8.75 9.81 2.72
C ARG A 294 -7.46 10.12 3.44
N LEU A 295 -7.46 11.27 4.12
CA LEU A 295 -6.31 11.74 4.88
C LEU A 295 -6.73 12.07 6.31
N LYS A 296 -5.86 11.72 7.25
CA LYS A 296 -5.91 12.22 8.62
C LYS A 296 -4.51 12.27 9.23
N ARG A 297 -4.31 13.13 10.21
CA ARG A 297 -3.06 13.14 10.99
C ARG A 297 -2.93 11.85 11.81
N VAL A 298 -1.70 11.36 11.93
CA VAL A 298 -1.33 10.35 12.92
C VAL A 298 -1.10 11.06 14.24
N ARG A 299 -1.61 10.48 15.33
CA ARG A 299 -1.24 10.90 16.69
C ARG A 299 -0.29 9.86 17.24
N TRP A 300 0.58 10.29 18.14
CA TRP A 300 1.53 9.42 18.83
C TRP A 300 1.23 9.47 20.32
N ASP A 301 1.11 8.31 20.95
CA ASP A 301 0.86 8.22 22.39
C ASP A 301 2.14 8.44 23.21
N GLU A 302 2.02 8.47 24.54
CA GLU A 302 3.16 8.68 25.45
C GLU A 302 4.23 7.58 25.39
N ASN A 303 3.90 6.40 24.85
CA ASN A 303 4.82 5.27 24.66
C ASN A 303 5.45 5.26 23.26
N GLY A 304 5.14 6.25 22.43
CA GLY A 304 5.59 6.36 21.05
C GLY A 304 4.89 5.38 20.10
N MET A 305 3.71 4.86 20.47
CA MET A 305 2.88 4.04 19.58
C MET A 305 1.95 4.92 18.75
N PRO A 306 1.61 4.53 17.51
CA PRO A 306 0.68 5.29 16.70
C PRO A 306 -0.76 5.11 17.20
N ASP A 307 -1.44 6.22 17.43
CA ASP A 307 -2.88 6.29 17.65
C ASP A 307 -3.57 6.80 16.37
N PHE A 308 -4.03 5.85 15.56
CA PHE A 308 -4.77 6.15 14.34
C PHE A 308 -6.22 6.58 14.63
N GLY A 309 -6.72 6.44 15.85
CA GLY A 309 -8.11 6.78 16.20
C GLY A 309 -9.13 6.04 15.34
N VAL A 310 -10.21 6.75 14.98
CA VAL A 310 -11.26 6.24 14.07
C VAL A 310 -11.23 7.00 12.73
N PRO A 311 -11.67 6.38 11.62
CA PRO A 311 -11.86 7.10 10.37
C PRO A 311 -12.87 8.24 10.54
N PRO A 312 -12.53 9.51 10.23
CA PRO A 312 -13.46 10.63 10.33
C PRO A 312 -14.61 10.53 9.34
N ALA A 313 -15.75 11.12 9.71
CA ALA A 313 -16.91 11.26 8.83
C ALA A 313 -16.59 12.11 7.59
N ASP A 314 -17.45 12.03 6.58
CA ASP A 314 -17.38 12.90 5.40
C ASP A 314 -17.56 14.36 5.83
N THR A 315 -16.81 15.26 5.20
CA THR A 315 -16.81 16.71 5.49
C THR A 315 -17.21 17.56 4.29
N ILE A 316 -17.53 16.91 3.17
CA ILE A 316 -17.99 17.52 1.92
C ILE A 316 -19.34 16.91 1.52
#